data_AF-A0A2V7JHF8-F1
#
_entry.id   AF-A0A2V7JHF8-F1
#
_cell.length_a   1.000
_cell.length_b   1.000
_cell.length_c   1.000
_cell.angle_alpha   90.00
_cell.angle_beta   90.00
_cell.angle_gamma   90.00
#
_symmetry.space_group_name_H-M   'P 1'
#
loop_
_entity.id
_entity.type
_entity.pdbx_description
1 polymer ?
#
loop_
_entity_poly.entity_id
_entity_poly.type
_entity_poly.pdbx_seq_one_letter_code
_entity_poly.pdbx_strand_id
1 'polypeptide(L)'
;MTTATAPNTTAAVADELVSFCRVGKNLDAINTLYSPEIVSIESMESETMPREQKGIDAIIAKNQWWGENNEVHSAEVDGPFVGNDDKFAVYYNYDVTFKPSGKRNNMEEMALYTVKDGKIVREQFFYRTS
;
A
#
# COMPACT_ATOMS: atom_id res chain seq x y z
N MET A 1 -30.72 -5.30 -9.73
CA MET A 1 -29.39 -4.66 -9.61
C MET A 1 -28.68 -5.31 -8.44
N THR A 2 -27.66 -6.12 -8.70
CA THR A 2 -26.83 -6.75 -7.67
C THR A 2 -25.84 -5.72 -7.16
N THR A 3 -26.08 -5.17 -5.98
CA THR A 3 -25.06 -4.44 -5.22
C THR A 3 -23.93 -5.41 -4.91
N ALA A 4 -22.76 -5.20 -5.52
CA ALA A 4 -21.54 -5.85 -5.07
C ALA A 4 -21.39 -5.53 -3.58
N THR A 5 -21.49 -6.56 -2.74
CA THR A 5 -21.30 -6.41 -1.30
C THR A 5 -19.82 -6.11 -1.12
N ALA A 6 -19.48 -5.01 -0.46
CA ALA A 6 -18.11 -4.73 -0.08
C ALA A 6 -17.52 -5.98 0.64
N PRO A 7 -16.22 -6.24 0.54
CA PRO A 7 -15.58 -7.30 1.31
C PRO A 7 -15.76 -7.01 2.81
N ASN A 8 -16.74 -7.68 3.44
CA ASN A 8 -17.10 -7.43 4.84
C ASN A 8 -16.11 -8.05 5.84
N THR A 9 -15.03 -8.68 5.37
CA THR A 9 -14.05 -9.35 6.23
C THR A 9 -12.64 -8.88 5.91
N THR A 10 -11.77 -8.88 6.92
CA THR A 10 -10.34 -8.58 6.78
C THR A 10 -9.67 -9.43 5.71
N ALA A 11 -9.99 -10.72 5.63
CA ALA A 11 -9.46 -11.63 4.62
C ALA A 11 -9.84 -11.21 3.19
N ALA A 12 -11.12 -10.86 2.96
CA ALA A 12 -11.57 -10.43 1.65
C ALA A 12 -10.97 -9.08 1.22
N VAL A 13 -10.81 -8.12 2.14
CA VAL A 13 -10.10 -6.86 1.88
C VAL A 13 -8.63 -7.12 1.53
N ALA A 14 -7.98 -8.03 2.25
CA ALA A 14 -6.59 -8.39 2.04
C ALA A 14 -6.35 -9.07 0.67
N ASP A 15 -7.22 -10.02 0.31
CA ASP A 15 -7.16 -10.72 -0.98
C ASP A 15 -7.36 -9.74 -2.15
N GLU A 16 -8.31 -8.81 -2.02
CA GLU A 16 -8.58 -7.80 -3.04
C GLU A 16 -7.41 -6.81 -3.19
N LEU A 17 -6.84 -6.33 -2.07
CA LEU A 17 -5.66 -5.47 -2.09
C LEU A 17 -4.50 -6.14 -2.84
N VAL A 18 -4.14 -7.36 -2.44
CA VAL A 18 -3.04 -8.12 -3.05
C VAL A 18 -3.31 -8.38 -4.53
N SER A 19 -4.56 -8.69 -4.91
CA SER A 19 -4.94 -8.91 -6.30
C SER A 19 -4.74 -7.65 -7.14
N PHE A 20 -5.11 -6.47 -6.64
CA PHE A 20 -4.84 -5.21 -7.33
C PHE A 20 -3.34 -4.92 -7.43
N CYS A 21 -2.60 -5.05 -6.33
CA CYS A 21 -1.17 -4.75 -6.29
C CYS A 21 -0.36 -5.65 -7.24
N ARG A 22 -0.68 -6.96 -7.33
CA ARG A 22 -0.01 -7.91 -8.24
C ARG A 22 -0.08 -7.52 -9.72
N VAL A 23 -1.11 -6.78 -10.11
CA VAL A 23 -1.30 -6.30 -11.49
C VAL A 23 -1.02 -4.80 -11.63
N GLY A 24 -0.34 -4.19 -10.66
CA GLY A 24 0.07 -2.78 -10.70
C GLY A 24 -1.05 -1.76 -10.49
N LYS A 25 -2.23 -2.20 -10.04
CA LYS A 25 -3.43 -1.37 -9.87
C LYS A 25 -3.54 -0.76 -8.46
N ASN A 26 -2.43 -0.25 -7.93
CA ASN A 26 -2.36 0.27 -6.56
C ASN A 26 -3.35 1.43 -6.31
N LEU A 27 -3.51 2.35 -7.28
CA LEU A 27 -4.48 3.45 -7.16
C LEU A 27 -5.94 2.97 -7.16
N ASP A 28 -6.27 1.94 -7.95
CA ASP A 28 -7.62 1.34 -7.93
C ASP A 28 -7.89 0.71 -6.56
N ALA A 29 -6.89 0.06 -5.96
CA ALA A 29 -6.98 -0.50 -4.62
C ALA A 29 -7.22 0.59 -3.56
N ILE A 30 -6.50 1.70 -3.63
CA ILE A 30 -6.68 2.86 -2.73
C ILE A 30 -8.10 3.41 -2.85
N ASN A 31 -8.56 3.68 -4.07
CA ASN A 31 -9.90 4.22 -4.31
C ASN A 31 -11.03 3.27 -3.85
N THR A 32 -10.78 1.96 -3.88
CA THR A 32 -11.79 0.94 -3.57
C THR A 32 -11.80 0.55 -2.09
N LEU A 33 -10.64 0.35 -1.49
CA LEU A 33 -10.48 -0.34 -0.21
C LEU A 33 -10.15 0.58 0.95
N TYR A 34 -9.68 1.81 0.71
CA TYR A 34 -9.18 2.66 1.79
C TYR A 34 -10.28 3.53 2.39
N SER A 35 -10.15 3.80 3.69
CA SER A 35 -10.98 4.78 4.40
C SER A 35 -10.61 6.21 3.98
N PRO A 36 -11.58 7.14 3.90
CA PRO A 36 -11.30 8.57 3.76
C PRO A 36 -10.34 9.12 4.84
N GLU A 37 -10.34 8.50 6.04
CA GLU A 37 -9.54 8.90 7.20
C GLU A 37 -8.28 8.03 7.42
N ILE A 38 -7.81 7.32 6.38
CA ILE A 38 -6.60 6.47 6.42
C ILE A 38 -5.41 7.20 7.08
N VAL A 39 -4.66 6.46 7.89
CA VAL A 39 -3.33 6.87 8.38
C VAL A 39 -2.26 5.96 7.77
N SER A 40 -1.34 6.53 7.00
CA SER A 40 -0.15 5.85 6.48
C SER A 40 1.07 6.21 7.31
N ILE A 41 1.85 5.19 7.70
CA ILE A 41 3.12 5.38 8.41
C ILE A 41 4.26 4.74 7.65
N GLU A 42 5.24 5.57 7.28
CA GLU A 42 6.50 5.12 6.71
C GLU A 42 7.50 4.70 7.77
N SER A 43 8.43 3.82 7.39
CA SER A 43 9.56 3.44 8.26
C SER A 43 10.52 4.59 8.52
N MET A 44 10.66 5.51 7.56
CA MET A 44 11.57 6.65 7.63
C MET A 44 10.87 7.94 7.22
N GLU A 45 11.29 9.06 7.80
CA GLU A 45 10.93 10.40 7.33
C GLU A 45 12.02 10.95 6.42
N SER A 46 11.64 11.91 5.56
CA SER A 46 12.58 12.70 4.78
C SER A 46 12.20 14.17 4.87
N GLU A 47 13.07 15.06 4.39
CA GLU A 47 12.78 16.51 4.35
C GLU A 47 11.50 16.85 3.58
N THR A 48 11.12 16.00 2.60
CA THR A 48 9.97 16.23 1.72
C THR A 48 8.77 15.34 2.01
N MET A 49 8.93 14.26 2.79
CA MET A 49 7.84 13.35 3.16
C MET A 49 7.83 13.09 4.68
N PRO A 50 6.79 13.53 5.40
CA PRO A 50 6.66 13.21 6.82
C PRO A 50 6.44 11.72 7.02
N ARG A 51 6.86 11.20 8.18
CA ARG A 51 6.66 9.80 8.54
C ARG A 51 5.19 9.38 8.52
N GLU A 52 4.31 10.25 8.97
CA GLU A 52 2.87 9.99 9.09
C GLU A 52 2.09 10.90 8.13
N GLN A 53 1.21 10.29 7.34
CA GLN A 53 0.28 10.98 6.44
C GLN A 53 -1.15 10.57 6.76
N LYS A 54 -2.08 11.53 6.67
CA LYS A 54 -3.50 11.33 7.02
C LYS A 54 -4.42 11.76 5.90
N GLY A 55 -5.48 10.98 5.72
CA GLY A 55 -6.54 11.26 4.77
C GLY A 55 -6.25 10.71 3.38
N ILE A 56 -7.32 10.29 2.69
CA ILE A 56 -7.22 9.60 1.41
C ILE A 56 -6.54 10.45 0.31
N ASP A 57 -6.78 11.75 0.30
CA ASP A 57 -6.18 12.67 -0.68
C ASP A 57 -4.65 12.69 -0.58
N ALA A 58 -4.12 12.64 0.64
CA ALA A 58 -2.67 12.59 0.87
C ALA A 58 -2.07 11.28 0.36
N ILE A 59 -2.78 10.16 0.54
CA ILE A 59 -2.32 8.84 0.10
C ILE A 59 -2.41 8.69 -1.43
N ILE A 60 -3.45 9.22 -2.06
CA ILE A 60 -3.58 9.28 -3.51
C ILE A 60 -2.43 10.12 -4.09
N ALA A 61 -2.21 11.32 -3.56
CA ALA A 61 -1.13 12.19 -4.02
C ALA A 61 0.26 11.54 -3.87
N LYS A 62 0.52 10.88 -2.73
CA LYS A 62 1.76 10.11 -2.49
C LYS A 62 1.95 9.03 -3.57
N ASN A 63 0.93 8.24 -3.85
CA ASN A 63 1.01 7.13 -4.80
C ASN A 63 1.15 7.62 -6.25
N GLN A 64 0.46 8.69 -6.63
CA GLN A 64 0.63 9.33 -7.94
C GLN A 64 2.05 9.85 -8.11
N TRP A 65 2.56 10.61 -7.14
CA TRP A 65 3.94 11.09 -7.15
C TRP A 65 4.94 9.94 -7.27
N TRP A 66 4.75 8.85 -6.51
CA TRP A 66 5.64 7.69 -6.57
C TRP A 66 5.65 7.05 -7.96
N GLY A 67 4.48 6.84 -8.58
CA GLY A 67 4.36 6.27 -9.92
C GLY A 67 4.93 7.18 -11.02
N GLU A 68 4.77 8.50 -10.88
CA GLU A 68 5.35 9.48 -11.81
C GLU A 68 6.88 9.53 -11.71
N ASN A 69 7.44 9.36 -10.51
CA ASN A 69 8.87 9.55 -10.25
C ASN A 69 9.69 8.25 -10.23
N ASN A 70 9.05 7.08 -10.29
CA ASN A 70 9.75 5.80 -10.36
C ASN A 70 9.47 5.07 -11.68
N GLU A 71 10.48 4.38 -12.18
CA GLU A 71 10.36 3.37 -13.23
C GLU A 71 10.48 2.00 -12.57
N VAL A 72 9.46 1.15 -12.72
CA VAL A 72 9.42 -0.18 -12.10
C VAL A 72 9.96 -1.21 -13.08
N HIS A 73 11.02 -1.92 -12.70
CA HIS A 73 11.63 -3.00 -13.49
C HIS A 73 11.03 -4.36 -13.13
N SER A 74 10.74 -4.56 -11.85
CA SER A 74 10.01 -5.72 -11.34
C SER A 74 9.26 -5.38 -10.07
N ALA A 75 8.17 -6.10 -9.84
CA ALA A 75 7.36 -6.00 -8.63
C ALA A 75 6.96 -7.41 -8.20
N GLU A 76 7.23 -7.73 -6.93
CA GLU A 76 6.76 -8.94 -6.26
C GLU A 76 5.84 -8.52 -5.12
N VAL A 77 4.69 -9.21 -5.03
CA VAL A 77 3.69 -9.00 -3.99
C VAL A 77 3.30 -10.37 -3.43
N ASP A 78 3.71 -10.62 -2.18
CA ASP A 78 3.44 -11.86 -1.48
C ASP A 78 2.51 -11.66 -0.28
N GLY A 79 1.62 -12.64 -0.06
CA GLY A 79 0.49 -12.56 0.85
C GLY A 79 -0.88 -12.80 0.17
N PRO A 80 -2.00 -12.45 0.85
CA PRO A 80 -2.01 -11.79 2.15
C PRO A 80 -1.67 -12.74 3.30
N PHE A 81 -0.94 -12.23 4.29
CA PHE A 81 -0.73 -12.88 5.58
C PHE A 81 -1.80 -12.37 6.55
N VAL A 82 -2.95 -13.03 6.60
CA VAL A 82 -4.07 -12.61 7.44
C VAL A 82 -3.77 -12.93 8.90
N GLY A 83 -3.79 -11.91 9.76
CA GLY A 83 -3.60 -12.03 11.19
C GLY A 83 -4.92 -12.22 11.94
N ASN A 84 -4.92 -11.92 13.23
CA ASN A 84 -6.14 -11.95 14.04
C ASN A 84 -7.01 -10.71 13.78
N ASP A 85 -8.33 -10.89 13.86
CA ASP A 85 -9.38 -9.87 13.79
C ASP A 85 -9.28 -8.93 12.58
N ASP A 86 -8.57 -7.83 12.74
CA ASP A 86 -8.64 -6.63 11.92
C ASP A 86 -7.34 -6.35 11.16
N LYS A 87 -6.37 -7.26 11.17
CA LYS A 87 -5.05 -7.05 10.55
C LYS A 87 -4.67 -8.09 9.53
N PHE A 88 -3.92 -7.65 8.54
CA PHE A 88 -3.19 -8.52 7.63
C PHE A 88 -1.90 -7.84 7.22
N ALA A 89 -0.95 -8.62 6.73
CA ALA A 89 0.30 -8.11 6.22
C ALA A 89 0.54 -8.53 4.77
N VAL A 90 1.33 -7.73 4.06
CA VAL A 90 1.73 -7.98 2.68
C VAL A 90 3.23 -7.71 2.57
N TYR A 91 3.94 -8.58 1.89
CA TYR A 91 5.32 -8.37 1.52
C TYR A 91 5.39 -7.77 0.12
N TYR A 92 6.25 -6.78 -0.03
CA TYR A 92 6.52 -6.12 -1.30
C TYR A 92 8.02 -6.11 -1.58
N ASN A 93 8.37 -6.37 -2.82
CA ASN A 93 9.73 -6.26 -3.30
C ASN A 93 9.75 -5.66 -4.71
N TYR A 94 10.25 -4.43 -4.78
CA TYR A 94 10.29 -3.65 -6.01
C TYR A 94 11.74 -3.40 -6.42
N ASP A 95 12.02 -3.55 -7.71
CA ASP A 95 13.23 -3.04 -8.34
C ASP A 95 12.86 -1.79 -9.14
N VAL A 96 13.35 -0.64 -8.72
CA VAL A 96 12.95 0.65 -9.28
C VAL A 96 14.14 1.53 -9.62
N THR A 97 13.98 2.37 -10.66
CA THR A 97 14.84 3.53 -10.88
C THR A 97 14.10 4.79 -10.46
N PHE A 98 14.66 5.55 -9.52
CA PHE A 98 14.14 6.87 -9.17
C PHE A 98 14.54 7.89 -10.24
N LYS A 99 13.59 8.25 -11.10
CA LYS A 99 13.79 9.07 -12.32
C LYS A 99 14.56 10.37 -12.06
N PRO A 100 14.29 11.15 -10.99
CA PRO A 100 15.02 12.40 -10.75
C PRO A 100 16.53 12.22 -10.52
N SER A 101 16.95 11.06 -10.02
CA SER A 101 18.37 10.77 -9.74
C SER A 101 19.01 9.81 -10.73
N GLY A 102 18.20 9.05 -11.50
CA GLY A 102 18.65 7.95 -12.33
C GLY A 102 19.19 6.74 -11.56
N LYS A 103 19.13 6.75 -10.22
CA LYS A 103 19.62 5.65 -9.38
C LYS A 103 18.61 4.53 -9.32
N ARG A 104 19.07 3.32 -9.59
CA ARG A 104 18.32 2.07 -9.41
C ARG A 104 18.53 1.54 -8.00
N ASN A 105 17.46 1.10 -7.36
CA ASN A 105 17.47 0.56 -6.01
C ASN A 105 16.41 -0.54 -5.87
N ASN A 106 16.71 -1.48 -4.99
CA ASN A 106 15.75 -2.49 -4.55
C ASN A 106 15.05 -1.97 -3.28
N MET A 107 13.72 -2.01 -3.27
CA MET A 107 12.87 -1.64 -2.14
C MET A 107 12.18 -2.91 -1.66
N GLU A 108 12.65 -3.44 -0.53
CA GLU A 108 12.07 -4.62 0.11
C GLU A 108 11.41 -4.21 1.43
N GLU A 109 10.11 -4.46 1.53
CA GLU A 109 9.30 -4.00 2.65
C GLU A 109 8.19 -4.99 3.03
N MET A 110 7.82 -4.95 4.30
CA MET A 110 6.56 -5.51 4.79
C MET A 110 5.62 -4.38 5.14
N ALA A 111 4.36 -4.49 4.74
CA ALA A 111 3.30 -3.59 5.15
C ALA A 111 2.34 -4.30 6.10
N LEU A 112 2.00 -3.66 7.21
CA LEU A 112 0.92 -4.08 8.10
C LEU A 112 -0.30 -3.19 7.87
N TYR A 113 -1.41 -3.81 7.54
CA TYR A 113 -2.69 -3.15 7.33
C TYR A 113 -3.62 -3.39 8.51
N THR A 114 -4.43 -2.38 8.83
CA THR A 114 -5.56 -2.51 9.75
C THR A 114 -6.85 -2.15 9.03
N VAL A 115 -7.85 -3.01 9.16
CA VAL A 115 -9.16 -2.92 8.53
C VAL A 115 -10.21 -2.55 9.58
N LYS A 116 -11.14 -1.68 9.23
CA LYS A 116 -12.33 -1.40 10.04
C LYS A 116 -13.49 -1.17 9.09
N ASP A 117 -14.62 -1.82 9.37
CA ASP A 117 -15.86 -1.69 8.58
C ASP A 117 -15.64 -1.95 7.07
N GLY A 118 -14.80 -2.94 6.74
CA GLY A 118 -14.46 -3.31 5.36
C GLY A 118 -13.52 -2.34 4.64
N LYS A 119 -12.88 -1.41 5.37
CA LYS A 119 -11.95 -0.42 4.83
C LYS A 119 -10.60 -0.45 5.52
N ILE A 120 -9.52 -0.26 4.77
CA ILE A 120 -8.18 -0.06 5.32
C ILE A 120 -8.15 1.32 5.99
N VAL A 121 -7.97 1.34 7.31
CA VAL A 121 -7.88 2.57 8.13
C VAL A 121 -6.46 2.90 8.54
N ARG A 122 -5.54 1.94 8.40
CA ARG A 122 -4.11 2.16 8.64
C ARG A 122 -3.27 1.28 7.74
N GLU A 123 -2.19 1.84 7.23
CA GLU A 123 -1.05 1.11 6.66
C GLU A 123 0.24 1.53 7.36
N GLN A 124 1.14 0.59 7.58
CA GLN A 124 2.43 0.85 8.20
C GLN A 124 3.51 0.00 7.53
N PHE A 125 4.54 0.67 6.99
CA PHE A 125 5.61 0.03 6.23
C PHE A 125 6.83 -0.21 7.12
N PHE A 126 7.44 -1.39 6.95
CA PHE A 126 8.64 -1.89 7.62
C PHE A 126 9.67 -2.22 6.55
N TYR A 127 10.72 -1.42 6.43
CA TYR A 127 11.76 -1.65 5.44
C TYR A 127 12.75 -2.69 5.93
N ARG A 128 13.20 -3.58 5.04
CA ARG A 128 14.31 -4.46 5.36
C ARG A 128 15.57 -3.63 5.55
N THR A 129 16.11 -3.66 6.77
CA THR A 129 17.47 -3.19 7.06
C THR A 129 18.43 -4.35 6.83
N SER A 130 19.42 -4.16 5.96
CA SER A 130 20.55 -5.07 5.78
C SER A 130 21.38 -5.20 7.05
#